data_AF-A0A8H4ABZ7-F1
#
_entry.id   AF-A0A8H4ABZ7-F1
#
_cell.length_a   1.000
_cell.length_b   1.000
_cell.length_c   1.000
_cell.angle_alpha   90.00
_cell.angle_beta   90.00
_cell.angle_gamma   90.00
#
_symmetry.space_group_name_H-M   'P 1'
#
loop_
_entity.id
_entity.type
_entity.pdbx_description
1 polymer ?
#
loop_
_entity_poly.entity_id
_entity_poly.type
_entity_poly.pdbx_seq_one_letter_code
_entity_poly.pdbx_strand_id
1 'polypeptide(L)'
;MSRIFSRQNQKEPKTINLNAAYTKEFFDSDEDLDVEDEFNVDEFNINESNINKENNVDESNINKENEILSGQLKILQRAWLNENFSTEILPYEPAFERLNEILENQNIRAESLALSQETSPIGMLLFIDNERIKYVMNRYKRTRLAKIEKYVCSIIENAEYMARLSLPEKEFAERYKRLIEEHEHASFLHVLPQESLDVLKETENG
;
A
#
# COMPACT_ATOMS: atom_id res chain seq x y z
N MET A 1 29.48 3.75 -49.65
CA MET A 1 28.10 3.61 -50.18
C MET A 1 27.23 2.94 -49.13
N SER A 2 26.57 3.78 -48.33
CA SER A 2 25.74 3.44 -47.17
C SER A 2 24.63 2.44 -47.48
N ARG A 3 24.48 1.41 -46.63
CA ARG A 3 23.24 0.62 -46.56
C ARG A 3 22.32 1.25 -45.52
N ILE A 4 21.19 1.73 -46.01
CA ILE A 4 20.08 2.27 -45.25
C ILE A 4 19.35 1.07 -44.62
N PHE A 5 19.38 0.95 -43.29
CA PHE A 5 18.46 0.07 -42.56
C PHE A 5 17.20 0.87 -42.23
N SER A 6 16.09 0.49 -42.83
CA SER A 6 14.75 0.99 -42.50
C SER A 6 14.40 0.65 -41.05
N ARG A 7 14.13 1.68 -40.24
CA ARG A 7 13.52 1.52 -38.91
C ARG A 7 12.10 0.98 -39.08
N GLN A 8 11.90 -0.29 -38.77
CA GLN A 8 10.57 -0.83 -38.48
C GLN A 8 10.11 -0.21 -37.15
N ASN A 9 9.01 0.54 -37.19
CA ASN A 9 8.32 1.06 -36.01
C ASN A 9 7.81 -0.12 -35.15
N GLN A 10 8.53 -0.46 -34.09
CA GLN A 10 7.96 -1.24 -32.98
C GLN A 10 6.97 -0.33 -32.26
N LYS A 11 5.66 -0.61 -32.43
CA LYS A 11 4.62 -0.09 -31.52
C LYS A 11 4.86 -0.76 -30.17
N GLU A 12 5.24 0.02 -29.16
CA GLU A 12 5.23 -0.45 -27.77
C GLU A 12 3.79 -0.86 -27.39
N PRO A 13 3.61 -1.93 -26.60
CA PRO A 13 2.30 -2.30 -26.11
C PRO A 13 1.77 -1.20 -25.18
N LYS A 14 0.58 -0.69 -25.49
CA LYS A 14 -0.15 0.24 -24.62
C LYS A 14 -0.41 -0.46 -23.29
N THR A 15 0.28 -0.05 -22.24
CA THR A 15 -0.08 -0.39 -20.87
C THR A 15 -1.40 0.32 -20.57
N ILE A 16 -2.50 -0.43 -20.53
CA ILE A 16 -3.78 0.10 -20.07
C ILE A 16 -3.65 0.24 -18.55
N ASN A 17 -3.55 1.47 -18.06
CA ASN A 17 -3.59 1.75 -16.63
C ASN A 17 -5.04 1.53 -16.16
N LEU A 18 -5.35 0.31 -15.73
CA LEU A 18 -6.68 -0.14 -15.28
C LEU A 18 -7.23 0.73 -14.13
N ASN A 19 -6.37 1.36 -13.32
CA ASN A 19 -6.77 2.26 -12.23
C ASN A 19 -7.59 3.47 -12.72
N ALA A 20 -7.31 3.96 -13.95
CA ALA A 20 -7.99 5.11 -14.52
C ALA A 20 -9.27 4.73 -15.31
N ALA A 21 -9.33 3.51 -15.83
CA ALA A 21 -10.52 3.04 -16.56
C ALA A 21 -11.66 2.70 -15.59
N TYR A 22 -11.33 2.04 -14.48
CA TYR A 22 -12.33 1.55 -13.53
C TYR A 22 -13.02 2.66 -12.73
N THR A 23 -12.28 3.73 -12.39
CA THR A 23 -12.82 4.87 -11.66
C THR A 23 -13.72 5.76 -12.51
N LYS A 24 -13.59 5.70 -13.84
CA LYS A 24 -14.38 6.51 -14.76
C LYS A 24 -15.72 5.86 -15.12
N GLU A 25 -15.74 4.54 -15.30
CA GLU A 25 -16.98 3.83 -15.67
C GLU A 25 -17.97 3.68 -14.50
N PHE A 26 -17.50 3.77 -13.24
CA PHE A 26 -18.37 3.61 -12.06
C PHE A 26 -19.11 4.89 -11.63
N PHE A 27 -18.62 6.08 -11.99
CA PHE A 27 -19.19 7.36 -11.53
C PHE A 27 -19.92 8.17 -12.61
N ASP A 28 -19.83 7.80 -13.89
CA ASP A 28 -20.48 8.52 -15.00
C ASP A 28 -21.86 7.95 -15.39
N SER A 29 -22.34 6.87 -14.75
CA SER A 29 -23.68 6.32 -15.02
C SER A 29 -24.75 6.99 -14.15
N ASP A 30 -24.97 8.28 -14.36
CA ASP A 30 -26.23 8.97 -14.04
C ASP A 30 -27.23 8.77 -15.21
N GLU A 31 -27.58 7.52 -15.51
CA GLU A 31 -28.74 7.21 -16.37
C GLU A 31 -29.88 6.73 -15.48
N ASP A 32 -30.96 7.51 -15.44
CA ASP A 32 -32.20 7.23 -14.72
C ASP A 32 -32.74 5.85 -15.14
N LEU A 33 -32.54 4.85 -14.27
CA LEU A 33 -33.09 3.50 -14.46
C LEU A 33 -34.54 3.48 -13.97
N ASP A 34 -35.47 3.51 -14.92
CA ASP A 34 -36.88 3.15 -14.68
C ASP A 34 -36.94 1.69 -14.20
N VAL A 35 -37.25 1.51 -12.91
CA VAL A 35 -37.44 0.19 -12.28
C VAL A 35 -38.86 -0.30 -12.57
N GLU A 36 -39.05 -0.89 -13.74
CA GLU A 36 -40.14 -1.84 -13.98
C GLU A 36 -39.61 -3.01 -14.81
N ASP A 37 -38.98 -3.98 -14.14
CA ASP A 37 -38.99 -5.36 -14.62
C ASP A 37 -38.97 -6.32 -13.43
N GLU A 38 -40.02 -7.12 -13.32
CA GLU A 38 -40.23 -8.14 -12.29
C GLU A 38 -39.12 -9.20 -12.35
N PHE A 39 -38.43 -9.40 -11.23
CA PHE A 39 -37.49 -10.49 -11.04
C PHE A 39 -38.19 -11.85 -11.17
N ASN A 40 -38.01 -12.51 -12.31
CA ASN A 40 -38.44 -13.89 -12.50
C ASN A 40 -37.40 -14.84 -11.86
N VAL A 41 -37.74 -15.45 -10.73
CA VAL A 41 -36.85 -16.26 -9.88
C VAL A 41 -36.62 -17.68 -10.43
N ASP A 42 -37.30 -18.06 -11.52
CA ASP A 42 -37.37 -19.45 -11.97
C ASP A 42 -36.28 -19.89 -12.98
N GLU A 43 -35.27 -19.06 -13.27
CA GLU A 43 -34.19 -19.40 -14.21
C GLU A 43 -32.78 -19.38 -13.58
N PHE A 44 -32.62 -19.95 -12.39
CA PHE A 44 -31.31 -20.36 -11.88
C PHE A 44 -31.26 -21.86 -11.62
N ASN A 45 -31.33 -22.65 -12.70
CA ASN A 45 -30.91 -24.04 -12.66
C ASN A 45 -29.43 -24.13 -13.03
N ILE A 46 -28.55 -23.89 -12.05
CA ILE A 46 -27.12 -24.15 -12.19
C ILE A 46 -26.94 -25.66 -12.16
N ASN A 47 -26.77 -26.29 -13.32
CA ASN A 47 -26.33 -27.68 -13.41
C ASN A 47 -24.93 -27.79 -12.77
N GLU A 48 -24.87 -28.31 -11.54
CA GLU A 48 -23.66 -28.59 -10.74
C GLU A 48 -22.65 -29.56 -11.40
N SER A 49 -22.90 -30.03 -12.62
CA SER A 49 -22.14 -31.13 -13.22
C SER A 49 -21.00 -30.74 -14.16
N ASN A 50 -20.70 -29.46 -14.38
CA ASN A 50 -19.65 -29.05 -15.35
C ASN A 50 -18.47 -28.22 -14.78
N ILE A 51 -18.33 -28.09 -13.45
CA ILE A 51 -17.17 -27.39 -12.86
C ILE A 51 -15.88 -28.25 -12.89
N ASN A 52 -15.98 -29.55 -13.13
CA ASN A 52 -14.84 -30.46 -13.02
C ASN A 52 -14.35 -30.95 -14.37
N LYS A 53 -13.48 -30.15 -15.03
CA LYS A 53 -12.35 -30.64 -15.84
C LYS A 53 -11.47 -29.45 -16.26
N GLU A 54 -10.21 -29.47 -15.81
CA GLU A 54 -9.09 -28.58 -16.18
C GLU A 54 -8.73 -27.38 -15.28
N ASN A 55 -9.02 -27.41 -13.98
CA ASN A 55 -8.32 -26.55 -13.00
C ASN A 55 -7.82 -27.38 -11.82
N ASN A 56 -6.80 -28.22 -12.05
CA ASN A 56 -6.06 -28.88 -10.96
C ASN A 56 -4.92 -27.95 -10.48
N VAL A 57 -5.27 -26.67 -10.22
CA VAL A 57 -4.40 -25.74 -9.51
C VAL A 57 -4.69 -25.93 -8.03
N ASP A 58 -3.68 -26.36 -7.27
CA ASP A 58 -3.75 -26.77 -5.86
C ASP A 58 -4.64 -25.85 -4.98
N GLU A 59 -5.94 -26.16 -4.87
CA GLU A 59 -6.87 -25.49 -3.94
C GLU A 59 -6.33 -25.50 -2.51
N SER A 60 -5.57 -26.54 -2.16
CA SER A 60 -4.89 -26.68 -0.87
C SER A 60 -3.81 -25.62 -0.61
N ASN A 61 -3.17 -25.08 -1.64
CA ASN A 61 -2.17 -24.02 -1.49
C ASN A 61 -2.82 -22.63 -1.40
N ILE A 62 -3.90 -22.40 -2.16
CA ILE A 62 -4.65 -21.13 -2.13
C ILE A 62 -5.28 -20.92 -0.75
N ASN A 63 -5.90 -21.96 -0.18
CA ASN A 63 -6.51 -21.87 1.15
C ASN A 63 -5.48 -21.55 2.24
N LYS A 64 -4.29 -22.17 2.18
CA LYS A 64 -3.20 -21.86 3.12
C LYS A 64 -2.70 -20.42 2.98
N GLU A 65 -2.55 -19.92 1.75
CA GLU A 65 -2.12 -18.54 1.50
C GLU A 65 -3.12 -17.52 2.07
N ASN A 66 -4.42 -17.78 1.90
CA ASN A 66 -5.49 -16.93 2.44
C ASN A 66 -5.54 -16.97 3.98
N GLU A 67 -5.30 -18.13 4.59
CA GLU A 67 -5.17 -18.25 6.05
C GLU A 67 -3.98 -17.45 6.59
N ILE A 68 -2.82 -17.56 5.92
CA ILE A 68 -1.61 -16.79 6.28
C ILE A 68 -1.88 -15.30 6.16
N LEU A 69 -2.48 -14.85 5.06
CA LEU A 69 -2.83 -13.45 4.83
C LEU A 69 -3.74 -12.91 5.94
N SER A 70 -4.81 -13.64 6.28
CA SER A 70 -5.72 -13.26 7.35
C SER A 70 -5.02 -13.16 8.71
N GLY A 71 -4.10 -14.10 8.99
CA GLY A 71 -3.26 -14.08 10.17
C GLY A 71 -2.34 -12.86 10.24
N GLN A 72 -1.57 -12.60 9.18
CA GLN A 72 -0.66 -11.46 9.12
C GLN A 72 -1.42 -10.12 9.17
N LEU A 73 -2.59 -10.04 8.54
CA LEU A 73 -3.44 -8.84 8.57
C LEU A 73 -3.90 -8.51 9.99
N LYS A 74 -4.32 -9.51 10.77
CA LYS A 74 -4.70 -9.30 12.18
C LYS A 74 -3.53 -8.82 13.03
N ILE A 75 -2.34 -9.36 12.81
CA ILE A 75 -1.11 -8.91 13.49
C ILE A 75 -0.85 -7.44 13.14
N LEU A 76 -0.90 -7.08 11.86
CA LEU A 76 -0.65 -5.70 11.42
C LEU A 76 -1.73 -4.73 11.93
N GLN A 77 -2.99 -5.12 11.95
CA GLN A 77 -4.08 -4.32 12.52
C GLN A 77 -3.83 -4.05 14.01
N ARG A 78 -3.38 -5.05 14.76
CA ARG A 78 -3.03 -4.88 16.19
C ARG A 78 -1.83 -3.96 16.35
N ALA A 79 -0.79 -4.14 15.54
CA ALA A 79 0.38 -3.27 15.54
C ALA A 79 0.00 -1.81 15.23
N TRP A 80 -0.85 -1.58 14.23
CA TRP A 80 -1.37 -0.25 13.90
C TRP A 80 -2.17 0.38 15.03
N LEU A 81 -3.08 -0.35 15.66
CA LEU A 81 -3.84 0.16 16.81
C LEU A 81 -2.91 0.53 17.96
N ASN A 82 -1.96 -0.36 18.29
CA ASN A 82 -0.97 -0.09 19.34
C ASN A 82 -0.12 1.13 19.01
N GLU A 83 0.28 1.29 17.74
CA GLU A 83 1.02 2.45 17.28
C GLU A 83 0.20 3.73 17.48
N ASN A 84 -1.09 3.77 17.12
CA ASN A 84 -1.91 4.98 17.32
C ASN A 84 -2.01 5.40 18.79
N PHE A 85 -2.10 4.44 19.71
CA PHE A 85 -2.31 4.71 21.14
C PHE A 85 -1.01 4.85 21.93
N SER A 86 0.14 4.56 21.32
CA SER A 86 1.46 4.76 21.93
C SER A 86 1.98 6.16 21.65
N THR A 87 2.63 6.79 22.64
CA THR A 87 3.36 8.05 22.45
C THR A 87 4.74 7.82 21.84
N GLU A 88 5.39 6.70 22.20
CA GLU A 88 6.69 6.29 21.66
C GLU A 88 6.54 5.51 20.35
N ILE A 89 7.62 5.43 19.59
CA ILE A 89 7.70 4.60 18.38
C ILE A 89 7.88 3.13 18.78
N LEU A 90 6.98 2.27 18.30
CA LEU A 90 7.04 0.84 18.59
C LEU A 90 7.99 0.13 17.60
N PRO A 91 8.44 -1.11 17.92
CA PRO A 91 9.19 -1.93 16.98
C PRO A 91 8.43 -2.13 15.68
N TYR A 92 9.14 -1.99 14.56
CA TYR A 92 8.57 -2.20 13.25
C TYR A 92 8.11 -3.66 13.07
N GLU A 93 6.84 -3.83 12.70
CA GLU A 93 6.20 -5.13 12.55
C GLU A 93 6.58 -5.83 11.22
N PRO A 94 7.25 -7.00 11.26
CA PRO A 94 7.66 -7.75 10.06
C PRO A 94 6.48 -8.38 9.29
N ALA A 95 5.27 -8.39 9.87
CA ALA A 95 4.06 -8.77 9.13
C ALA A 95 3.81 -7.83 7.93
N PHE A 96 4.33 -6.61 7.97
CA PHE A 96 4.20 -5.66 6.87
C PHE A 96 4.86 -6.18 5.58
N GLU A 97 6.14 -6.61 5.62
CA GLU A 97 6.83 -7.15 4.43
C GLU A 97 6.12 -8.38 3.90
N ARG A 98 5.76 -9.30 4.80
CA ARG A 98 5.07 -10.54 4.42
C ARG A 98 3.74 -10.26 3.72
N LEU A 99 2.96 -9.30 4.23
CA LEU A 99 1.72 -8.88 3.57
C LEU A 99 1.99 -8.25 2.22
N ASN A 100 3.04 -7.43 2.09
CA ASN A 100 3.40 -6.80 0.83
C ASN A 100 3.75 -7.85 -0.25
N GLU A 101 4.49 -8.88 0.10
CA GLU A 101 4.83 -9.99 -0.80
C GLU A 101 3.59 -10.79 -1.24
N ILE A 102 2.73 -11.16 -0.31
CA ILE A 102 1.49 -11.90 -0.63
C ILE A 102 0.57 -11.05 -1.50
N LEU A 103 0.44 -9.76 -1.18
CA LEU A 103 -0.44 -8.84 -1.90
C LEU A 103 0.02 -8.59 -3.34
N GLU A 104 1.32 -8.55 -3.59
CA GLU A 104 1.86 -8.47 -4.94
C GLU A 104 1.44 -9.69 -5.78
N ASN A 105 1.58 -10.89 -5.21
CA ASN A 105 1.14 -12.12 -5.88
C ASN A 105 -0.38 -12.15 -6.11
N GLN A 106 -1.17 -11.66 -5.14
CA GLN A 106 -2.63 -11.60 -5.28
C GLN A 106 -3.10 -10.55 -6.27
N ASN A 107 -2.40 -9.43 -6.44
CA ASN A 107 -2.74 -8.43 -7.46
C ASN A 107 -2.58 -9.02 -8.87
N ILE A 108 -1.48 -9.74 -9.13
CA ILE A 108 -1.25 -10.40 -10.43
C ILE A 108 -2.39 -11.39 -10.74
N ARG A 109 -2.87 -12.13 -9.73
CA ARG A 109 -4.02 -13.04 -9.88
C ARG A 109 -5.33 -12.29 -10.09
N ALA A 110 -5.55 -11.19 -9.38
CA ALA A 110 -6.75 -10.36 -9.57
C ALA A 110 -6.83 -9.80 -10.99
N GLU A 111 -5.69 -9.33 -11.52
CA GLU A 111 -5.59 -8.83 -12.90
C GLU A 111 -5.87 -9.92 -13.94
N SER A 112 -5.32 -11.12 -13.76
CA SER A 112 -5.56 -12.23 -14.70
C SER A 112 -7.02 -12.70 -14.71
N LEU A 113 -7.67 -12.72 -13.54
CA LEU A 113 -9.10 -13.03 -13.41
C LEU A 113 -9.98 -11.92 -13.96
N ALA A 114 -9.61 -10.66 -13.77
CA ALA A 114 -10.38 -9.51 -14.29
C ALA A 114 -10.42 -9.47 -15.83
N LEU A 115 -9.35 -9.95 -16.50
CA LEU A 115 -9.27 -10.04 -17.96
C LEU A 115 -10.13 -11.16 -18.56
N SER A 116 -10.59 -12.11 -17.74
CA SER A 116 -11.39 -13.25 -18.18
C SER A 116 -12.88 -12.92 -18.04
N GLN A 117 -13.66 -12.99 -19.13
CA GLN A 117 -15.08 -12.61 -19.11
C GLN A 117 -15.92 -13.42 -18.11
N GLU A 118 -15.60 -14.69 -17.90
CA GLU A 118 -16.35 -15.58 -17.00
C GLU A 118 -16.02 -15.34 -15.51
N THR A 119 -14.79 -14.93 -15.20
CA THR A 119 -14.32 -14.72 -13.82
C THR A 119 -14.11 -13.25 -13.46
N SER A 120 -14.53 -12.34 -14.34
CA SER A 120 -14.42 -10.88 -14.14
C SER A 120 -15.01 -10.39 -12.81
N PRO A 121 -16.20 -10.84 -12.36
CA PRO A 121 -16.74 -10.43 -11.05
C PRO A 121 -15.88 -10.89 -9.86
N ILE A 122 -15.25 -12.07 -9.97
CA ILE A 122 -14.39 -12.64 -8.94
C ILE A 122 -13.06 -11.88 -8.88
N GLY A 123 -12.49 -11.55 -10.04
CA GLY A 123 -11.31 -10.69 -10.14
C GLY A 123 -11.54 -9.32 -9.52
N MET A 124 -12.74 -8.74 -9.72
CA MET A 124 -13.13 -7.47 -9.12
C MET A 124 -13.27 -7.54 -7.60
N LEU A 125 -13.89 -8.60 -7.07
CA LEU A 125 -13.96 -8.81 -5.62
C LEU A 125 -12.57 -8.92 -5.00
N LEU A 126 -11.68 -9.70 -5.61
CA LEU A 126 -10.30 -9.86 -5.14
C LEU A 126 -9.52 -8.53 -5.18
N PHE A 127 -9.72 -7.74 -6.22
CA PHE A 127 -9.15 -6.40 -6.31
C PHE A 127 -9.60 -5.50 -5.15
N ILE A 128 -10.90 -5.45 -4.85
CA ILE A 128 -11.45 -4.66 -3.73
C ILE A 128 -10.85 -5.13 -2.40
N ASP A 129 -10.76 -6.44 -2.16
CA ASP A 129 -10.19 -6.97 -0.94
C ASP A 129 -8.69 -6.64 -0.80
N ASN A 130 -7.93 -6.71 -1.91
CA ASN A 130 -6.54 -6.25 -1.94
C ASN A 130 -6.42 -4.76 -1.58
N GLU A 131 -7.29 -3.90 -2.12
CA GLU A 131 -7.29 -2.46 -1.78
C GLU A 131 -7.61 -2.20 -0.30
N ARG A 132 -8.51 -3.00 0.31
CA ARG A 132 -8.80 -2.92 1.74
C ARG A 132 -7.57 -3.28 2.59
N ILE A 133 -6.78 -4.25 2.16
CA ILE A 133 -5.52 -4.62 2.82
C ILE A 133 -4.48 -3.50 2.67
N LYS A 134 -4.31 -2.95 1.45
CA LYS A 134 -3.43 -1.79 1.19
C LYS A 134 -3.79 -0.60 2.06
N TYR A 135 -5.09 -0.37 2.27
CA TYR A 135 -5.55 0.69 3.15
C TYR A 135 -5.01 0.52 4.58
N VAL A 136 -5.11 -0.67 5.18
CA VAL A 136 -4.57 -0.94 6.52
C VAL A 136 -3.05 -0.77 6.55
N MET A 137 -2.34 -1.30 5.56
CA MET A 137 -0.88 -1.16 5.41
C MET A 137 -0.46 0.31 5.34
N ASN A 138 -1.17 1.11 4.55
CA ASN A 138 -0.92 2.56 4.43
C ASN A 138 -1.21 3.31 5.72
N ARG A 139 -2.25 2.93 6.46
CA ARG A 139 -2.57 3.53 7.77
C ARG A 139 -1.45 3.27 8.77
N TYR A 140 -0.92 2.05 8.82
CA TYR A 140 0.24 1.72 9.66
C TYR A 140 1.46 2.59 9.32
N LYS A 141 1.86 2.62 8.04
CA LYS A 141 3.02 3.43 7.60
C LYS A 141 2.85 4.93 7.85
N ARG A 142 1.70 5.50 7.50
CA ARG A 142 1.43 6.93 7.70
C ARG A 142 1.47 7.32 9.18
N THR A 143 0.92 6.47 10.05
CA THR A 143 0.95 6.70 11.51
C THR A 143 2.40 6.74 12.01
N ARG A 144 3.24 5.80 11.56
CA ARG A 144 4.65 5.74 11.94
C ARG A 144 5.46 6.93 11.40
N LEU A 145 5.29 7.29 10.13
CA LEU A 145 5.96 8.45 9.54
C LEU A 145 5.61 9.74 10.29
N ALA A 146 4.34 9.97 10.62
CA ALA A 146 3.93 11.14 11.40
C ALA A 146 4.59 11.21 12.79
N LYS A 147 4.81 10.05 13.44
CA LYS A 147 5.56 9.99 14.70
C LYS A 147 7.05 10.26 14.51
N ILE A 148 7.64 9.72 13.44
CA ILE A 148 9.04 9.96 13.11
C ILE A 148 9.27 11.44 12.85
N GLU A 149 8.41 12.09 12.07
CA GLU A 149 8.47 13.54 11.82
C GLU A 149 8.38 14.35 13.11
N LYS A 150 7.53 13.93 14.05
CA LYS A 150 7.32 14.65 15.31
C LYS A 150 8.49 14.49 16.30
N TYR A 151 9.12 13.32 16.35
CA TYR A 151 10.14 12.98 17.35
C TYR A 151 11.51 12.70 16.73
N VAL A 152 11.82 13.30 15.56
CA VAL A 152 13.00 12.97 14.76
C VAL A 152 14.32 13.10 15.53
N CYS A 153 14.50 14.17 16.32
CA CYS A 153 15.73 14.40 17.08
C CYS A 153 15.95 13.30 18.13
N SER A 154 14.94 13.06 18.99
CA SER A 154 14.98 12.04 20.03
C SER A 154 15.13 10.62 19.48
N ILE A 155 14.57 10.34 18.30
CA ILE A 155 14.72 9.04 17.65
C ILE A 155 16.16 8.86 17.17
N ILE A 156 16.76 9.85 16.50
CA ILE A 156 18.12 9.74 15.94
C ILE A 156 19.19 9.66 17.04
N GLU A 157 19.02 10.39 18.14
CA GLU A 157 19.94 10.37 19.28
C GLU A 157 19.93 9.04 20.04
N ASN A 158 18.77 8.38 20.09
CA ASN A 158 18.62 7.11 20.80
C ASN A 158 18.74 5.91 19.86
N ALA A 159 19.85 5.17 19.99
CA ALA A 159 20.12 3.97 19.21
C ALA A 159 19.04 2.87 19.35
N GLU A 160 18.35 2.79 20.48
CA GLU A 160 17.25 1.84 20.69
C GLU A 160 16.05 2.18 19.80
N TYR A 161 15.66 3.46 19.74
CA TYR A 161 14.57 3.89 18.86
C TYR A 161 14.97 3.73 17.40
N MET A 162 16.21 4.05 17.01
CA MET A 162 16.69 3.76 15.65
C MET A 162 16.62 2.26 15.31
N ALA A 163 16.90 1.36 16.25
CA ALA A 163 16.79 -0.08 16.00
C ALA A 163 15.34 -0.54 15.71
N ARG A 164 14.33 0.20 16.19
CA ARG A 164 12.90 -0.08 15.98
C ARG A 164 12.38 0.35 14.60
N LEU A 165 13.15 1.11 13.82
CA LEU A 165 12.76 1.58 12.49
C LEU A 165 13.15 0.57 11.39
N SER A 166 12.34 0.51 10.34
CA SER A 166 12.72 -0.15 9.09
C SER A 166 13.80 0.64 8.35
N LEU A 167 14.53 0.00 7.44
CA LEU A 167 15.57 0.66 6.62
C LEU A 167 15.07 1.94 5.90
N PRO A 168 13.93 1.93 5.17
CA PRO A 168 13.44 3.14 4.52
C PRO A 168 13.01 4.22 5.51
N GLU A 169 12.52 3.85 6.69
CA GLU A 169 12.18 4.80 7.76
C GLU A 169 13.42 5.49 8.32
N LYS A 170 14.55 4.78 8.47
CA LYS A 170 15.83 5.35 8.93
C LYS A 170 16.33 6.41 7.96
N GLU A 171 16.36 6.07 6.67
CA GLU A 171 16.78 7.03 5.66
C GLU A 171 15.84 8.24 5.60
N PHE A 172 14.54 8.02 5.78
CA PHE A 172 13.57 9.11 5.87
C PHE A 172 13.86 10.03 7.07
N ALA A 173 14.10 9.48 8.25
CA ALA A 173 14.41 10.24 9.46
C ALA A 173 15.68 11.10 9.28
N GLU A 174 16.76 10.51 8.75
CA GLU A 174 18.02 11.24 8.50
C GLU A 174 17.85 12.36 7.47
N ARG A 175 17.14 12.10 6.37
CA ARG A 175 16.83 13.12 5.36
C ARG A 175 15.96 14.24 5.93
N TYR A 176 14.97 13.88 6.73
CA TYR A 176 14.03 14.84 7.32
C TYR A 176 14.72 15.74 8.35
N LYS A 177 15.57 15.18 9.22
CA LYS A 177 16.38 15.97 10.18
C LYS A 177 17.23 17.01 9.45
N ARG A 178 17.98 16.59 8.43
CA ARG A 178 18.80 17.50 7.62
C ARG A 178 17.97 18.61 6.96
N LEU A 179 16.82 18.24 6.40
CA LEU A 179 15.92 19.19 5.75
C LEU A 179 15.41 20.26 6.71
N ILE A 180 15.01 19.86 7.93
CA ILE A 180 14.58 20.80 8.96
C ILE A 180 15.74 21.72 9.37
N GLU A 181 16.91 21.16 9.69
CA GLU A 181 18.07 21.94 10.13
C GLU A 181 18.48 22.98 9.08
N GLU A 182 18.48 22.59 7.80
CA GLU A 182 18.76 23.51 6.69
C GLU A 182 17.70 24.62 6.58
N HIS A 183 16.42 24.26 6.65
CA HIS A 183 15.31 25.20 6.57
C HIS A 183 15.31 26.18 7.75
N GLU A 184 15.52 25.73 8.97
CA GLU A 184 15.58 26.57 10.17
C GLU A 184 16.78 27.50 10.12
N HIS A 185 17.94 27.00 9.69
CA HIS A 185 19.15 27.80 9.53
C HIS A 185 18.96 28.91 8.48
N ALA A 186 18.41 28.56 7.32
CA ALA A 186 18.11 29.52 6.26
C ALA A 186 17.04 30.53 6.69
N SER A 187 16.04 30.12 7.46
CA SER A 187 14.90 30.97 7.81
C SER A 187 15.20 31.97 8.92
N PHE A 188 15.79 31.52 10.04
CA PHE A 188 15.92 32.38 11.21
C PHE A 188 17.16 32.13 12.08
N LEU A 189 17.74 30.92 12.11
CA LEU A 189 18.86 30.67 13.05
C LEU A 189 20.11 31.49 12.70
N HIS A 190 20.31 31.88 11.44
CA HIS A 190 21.45 32.73 11.03
C HIS A 190 21.39 34.17 11.59
N VAL A 191 20.21 34.63 12.04
CA VAL A 191 20.00 35.99 12.58
C VAL A 191 20.01 36.01 14.11
N LEU A 192 19.86 34.84 14.75
CA LEU A 192 19.71 34.76 16.20
C LEU A 192 21.03 35.06 16.94
N PRO A 193 20.98 35.83 18.05
CA PRO A 193 22.12 36.00 18.94
C PRO A 193 22.62 34.66 19.50
N GLN A 194 23.94 34.50 19.61
CA GLN A 194 24.56 33.23 20.05
C GLN A 194 24.07 32.75 21.42
N GLU A 195 23.78 33.67 22.35
CA GLU A 195 23.24 33.35 23.67
C GLU A 195 21.92 32.56 23.62
N SER A 196 21.07 32.83 22.62
CA SER A 196 19.81 32.11 22.42
C SER A 196 19.99 30.74 21.77
N LEU A 197 21.05 30.57 20.96
CA LEU A 197 21.36 29.31 20.30
C LEU A 197 21.98 28.30 21.28
N ASP A 198 22.75 28.77 22.25
CA ASP A 198 23.38 27.89 23.24
C ASP A 198 22.34 27.28 24.20
N VAL A 199 21.31 28.06 24.59
CA VAL A 199 20.20 27.55 25.40
C VAL A 199 19.42 26.45 24.69
N LEU A 200 19.20 26.57 23.37
CA LEU A 200 18.50 25.54 22.59
C LEU A 200 19.29 24.22 22.58
N LYS A 201 20.61 24.28 22.39
CA LYS A 201 21.49 23.10 22.43
C LYS A 201 21.57 22.46 23.81
N GLU A 202 21.48 23.26 24.88
CA GLU A 202 21.48 22.72 26.25
C GLU A 202 20.20 21.92 26.56
N THR A 203 19.05 22.33 26.01
CA THR A 203 17.79 21.58 26.17
C THR A 203 17.73 20.27 25.39
N GLU A 204 18.61 20.06 24.42
CA GLU A 204 18.74 18.81 23.65
C GLU A 204 19.60 17.76 24.37
N ASN A 205 20.37 18.16 25.40
CA ASN A 205 21.34 17.30 26.09
C ASN A 205 20.90 16.81 27.48
N GLY A 206 19.65 17.08 27.90
CA GLY A 206 19.09 16.70 29.21
C GLY A 206 17.92 15.74 29.10
#